data_AF-A0A085NM69-F1
#
_entry.id   AF-A0A085NM69-F1
#
_cell.length_a   1.000
_cell.length_b   1.000
_cell.length_c   1.000
_cell.angle_alpha   90.00
_cell.angle_beta   90.00
_cell.angle_gamma   90.00
#
_symmetry.space_group_name_H-M   'P 1'
#
loop_
_entity.id
_entity.type
_entity.pdbx_description
1 polymer ?
#
loop_
_entity_poly.entity_id
_entity_poly.type
_entity_poly.pdbx_seq_one_letter_code
_entity_poly.pdbx_strand_id
1 'polypeptide(L)'
;MEMKHLRELLSIIDDAATIAEQYDPNLERSRRFRAELEDISSAYRELYDQKGRDAKQLTITSFFKRSNLTETDDEPQPSTSKHAGIS
;
A
#
# COMPACT_ATOMS: atom_id res chain seq x y z
N MET A 1 2.82 -10.13 -9.35
CA MET A 1 4.06 -9.37 -9.62
C MET A 1 4.60 -8.76 -8.33
N GLU A 2 5.92 -8.78 -8.11
CA GLU A 2 6.56 -8.12 -6.96
C GLU A 2 6.60 -6.60 -7.14
N MET A 3 6.64 -5.82 -6.05
CA MET A 3 6.70 -4.34 -6.12
C MET A 3 7.92 -3.82 -6.88
N LYS A 4 9.07 -4.51 -6.78
CA LYS A 4 10.30 -4.12 -7.50
C LYS A 4 10.10 -4.16 -9.02
N HIS A 5 9.40 -5.18 -9.51
CA HIS A 5 9.11 -5.35 -10.94
C HIS A 5 8.02 -4.39 -11.41
N LEU A 6 7.02 -4.08 -10.57
CA LEU A 6 6.03 -3.05 -10.90
C LEU A 6 6.68 -1.67 -11.02
N ARG A 7 7.58 -1.32 -10.09
CA ARG A 7 8.33 -0.06 -10.14
C ARG A 7 9.19 0.02 -11.40
N GLU A 8 9.90 -1.05 -11.73
CA GLU A 8 10.74 -1.13 -12.92
C GLU A 8 9.91 -0.99 -14.20
N LEU A 9 8.79 -1.73 -14.31
CA LEU A 9 7.87 -1.62 -15.44
C LEU A 9 7.37 -0.19 -15.65
N LEU A 10 6.89 0.45 -14.58
CA LEU A 10 6.40 1.83 -14.65
C LEU A 10 7.49 2.83 -15.02
N SER A 11 8.72 2.63 -14.52
CA SER A 11 9.88 3.45 -14.90
C SER A 11 10.19 3.36 -16.39
N ILE A 12 10.19 2.15 -16.96
CA ILE A 12 10.46 1.94 -18.39
C ILE A 12 9.40 2.63 -19.26
N ILE A 13 8.14 2.62 -18.82
CA ILE A 13 7.04 3.28 -19.54
C ILE A 13 7.23 4.80 -19.52
N ASP A 14 7.57 5.37 -18.36
CA ASP A 14 7.84 6.81 -18.23
C ASP A 14 9.08 7.23 -19.05
N ASP A 15 10.12 6.39 -19.09
CA ASP A 15 11.31 6.60 -19.93
C ASP A 15 10.96 6.55 -21.42
N ALA A 16 10.15 5.58 -21.85
CA ALA A 16 9.70 5.46 -23.24
C ALA A 16 8.89 6.68 -23.69
N ALA A 17 7.98 7.18 -22.84
CA ALA A 17 7.24 8.40 -23.10
C ALA A 17 8.17 9.61 -23.23
N THR A 18 9.17 9.70 -22.35
CA THR A 18 10.18 10.78 -22.36
C THR A 18 11.04 10.75 -23.64
N ILE A 19 11.46 9.56 -24.08
CA ILE A 19 12.21 9.39 -25.33
C ILE A 19 11.36 9.84 -26.53
N ALA A 20 10.09 9.43 -26.59
CA ALA A 20 9.20 9.87 -27.66
C ALA A 20 9.03 11.40 -27.65
N GLU A 21 8.85 12.03 -26.48
CA GLU A 21 8.72 13.48 -26.36
C GLU A 21 9.98 14.24 -26.78
N GLN A 22 11.18 13.70 -26.51
CA GLN A 22 12.45 14.34 -26.84
C GLN A 22 12.87 14.19 -28.30
N TYR A 23 12.65 13.01 -28.88
CA TYR A 23 13.26 12.63 -30.16
C TYR A 23 12.26 12.54 -31.31
N ASP A 24 10.95 12.53 -31.04
CA ASP A 24 9.96 12.54 -32.11
C ASP A 24 9.76 13.97 -32.65
N PRO A 25 10.07 14.25 -33.92
CA PRO A 25 9.80 15.57 -34.51
C PRO A 25 8.29 15.88 -34.63
N ASN A 26 7.41 14.88 -34.49
CA ASN A 26 5.96 15.06 -34.50
C ASN A 26 5.40 15.09 -33.06
N LEU A 27 5.15 16.30 -32.56
CA LEU A 27 4.60 16.55 -31.22
C LEU A 27 3.24 15.86 -30.98
N GLU A 28 2.37 15.82 -31.99
CA GLU A 28 1.04 15.22 -31.81
C GLU A 28 1.14 13.70 -31.70
N ARG A 29 2.07 13.09 -32.45
CA ARG A 29 2.34 11.65 -32.35
C ARG A 29 2.95 11.29 -30.98
N SER A 30 3.94 12.05 -30.50
CA SER A 30 4.53 11.81 -29.18
C SER A 30 3.52 12.01 -28.04
N ARG A 31 2.65 13.02 -28.15
CA ARG A 31 1.57 13.25 -27.19
C ARG A 31 0.57 12.08 -27.14
N ARG A 32 0.14 11.57 -28.29
CA ARG A 32 -0.76 10.40 -28.35
C ARG A 32 -0.10 9.16 -27.78
N PHE A 33 1.15 8.91 -28.15
CA PHE A 33 1.93 7.80 -27.62
C PHE A 33 2.00 7.84 -26.08
N ARG A 34 2.29 9.01 -25.50
CA ARG A 34 2.27 9.19 -24.04
C ARG A 34 0.90 8.93 -23.43
N ALA A 35 -0.17 9.45 -24.02
CA ALA A 35 -1.52 9.22 -23.53
C ALA A 35 -1.91 7.73 -23.54
N GLU A 36 -1.55 7.00 -24.60
CA GLU A 36 -1.76 5.55 -24.70
C GLU A 36 -0.94 4.78 -23.66
N LEU A 37 0.31 5.19 -23.41
CA LEU A 37 1.13 4.61 -22.35
C LEU A 37 0.56 4.86 -20.94
N GLU A 38 0.02 6.05 -20.69
CA GLU A 38 -0.67 6.37 -19.43
C GLU A 38 -1.91 5.48 -19.24
N ASP A 39 -2.71 5.29 -20.30
CA ASP A 39 -3.89 4.42 -20.26
C ASP A 39 -3.52 2.95 -19.99
N ILE A 40 -2.57 2.39 -20.76
CA ILE A 40 -2.13 1.00 -20.62
C ILE A 40 -1.44 0.75 -19.26
N SER A 41 -0.72 1.74 -18.72
CA SER A 41 -0.02 1.61 -17.44
C SER A 41 -0.91 1.81 -16.22
N SER A 42 -2.13 2.34 -16.39
CA SER A 42 -3.06 2.66 -15.29
C SER A 42 -3.31 1.47 -14.35
N ALA A 43 -3.65 0.30 -14.90
CA ALA A 43 -3.90 -0.92 -14.12
C ALA A 43 -2.66 -1.37 -13.32
N TYR A 44 -1.45 -1.13 -13.83
CA TYR A 44 -0.21 -1.45 -13.14
C TYR A 44 0.11 -0.43 -12.04
N ARG A 45 -0.22 0.86 -12.24
CA ARG A 45 -0.13 1.90 -11.20
C ARG A 45 -1.08 1.58 -10.05
N GLU A 46 -2.33 1.25 -10.34
CA GLU A 46 -3.31 0.85 -9.32
C GLU A 46 -2.85 -0.36 -8.52
N LEU A 47 -2.29 -1.37 -9.20
CA LEU A 47 -1.74 -2.56 -8.55
C LEU A 47 -0.53 -2.24 -7.65
N TYR A 48 0.34 -1.33 -8.10
CA TYR A 48 1.48 -0.85 -7.31
C TYR A 48 1.01 -0.14 -6.04
N ASP A 49 0.05 0.77 -6.19
CA ASP A 49 -0.49 1.54 -5.07
C ASP A 49 -1.23 0.66 -4.07
N GLN A 50 -2.01 -0.31 -4.54
CA GLN A 50 -2.68 -1.28 -3.68
C GLN A 50 -1.67 -2.07 -2.86
N LYS A 51 -0.61 -2.59 -3.48
CA LYS A 51 0.45 -3.30 -2.76
C LYS A 51 1.17 -2.41 -1.75
N GLY A 52 1.38 -1.14 -2.08
CA GLY A 52 1.93 -0.15 -1.15
C GLY A 52 1.03 0.06 0.06
N ARG A 53 -0.29 0.12 -0.13
CA ARG A 53 -1.28 0.21 0.97
C ARG A 53 -1.28 -1.05 1.83
N ASP A 54 -1.34 -2.23 1.21
CA ASP A 54 -1.37 -3.51 1.92
C ASP A 54 -0.12 -3.70 2.79
N ALA A 55 1.05 -3.36 2.25
CA ALA A 55 2.30 -3.41 3.01
C ALA A 55 2.26 -2.49 4.24
N LYS A 56 1.78 -1.25 4.09
CA LYS A 56 1.63 -0.30 5.20
C LYS A 56 0.62 -0.80 6.24
N GLN A 57 -0.51 -1.34 5.81
CA GLN A 57 -1.54 -1.87 6.70
C GLN A 57 -1.04 -3.10 7.48
N LEU A 58 -0.29 -3.99 6.83
CA LEU A 58 0.35 -5.12 7.50
C LEU A 58 1.35 -4.64 8.55
N THR A 59 2.15 -3.62 8.23
CA THR A 59 3.05 -2.98 9.20
C THR A 59 2.28 -2.44 10.41
N ILE A 60 1.23 -1.64 10.20
CA ILE A 60 0.41 -1.09 11.30
C ILE A 60 -0.21 -2.21 12.16
N THR A 61 -0.82 -3.21 11.53
CA THR A 61 -1.46 -4.33 12.23
C THR A 61 -0.46 -5.12 13.08
N SER A 62 0.75 -5.35 12.55
CA SER A 62 1.80 -6.05 13.29
C SER A 62 2.37 -5.23 14.46
N PHE A 63 2.43 -3.91 14.33
CA PHE A 63 2.73 -3.01 15.46
C PHE A 63 1.70 -3.13 16.58
N PHE A 64 0.40 -3.01 16.27
CA PHE A 64 -0.65 -3.15 17.30
C PHE A 64 -0.69 -4.54 17.94
N LYS A 65 -0.49 -5.60 17.14
CA LYS A 65 -0.40 -6.97 17.70
C LYS A 65 0.78 -7.14 18.65
N ARG A 66 1.91 -6.48 18.39
CA ARG A 66 3.07 -6.47 19.29
C ARG A 66 2.77 -5.68 20.57
N SER A 67 2.12 -4.53 20.48
CA SER A 67 1.76 -3.70 21.65
C SER A 67 0.77 -4.39 22.59
N ASN A 68 -0.15 -5.18 22.05
CA ASN A 68 -1.10 -5.97 22.85
C ASN A 68 -0.49 -7.25 23.48
N LEU A 69 0.78 -7.57 23.18
CA LEU A 69 1.45 -8.76 23.73
C LEU A 69 2.26 -8.45 25.01
N THR A 70 2.30 -7.19 25.45
CA THR A 70 3.06 -6.74 26.63
C THR A 70 2.25 -6.64 27.92
N GLU A 71 0.99 -7.06 27.93
CA GLU A 71 0.13 -7.01 29.12
C GLU A 71 -0.87 -8.16 29.11
N THR A 72 -0.44 -9.37 29.48
CA THR A 72 -1.26 -10.41 30.14
C THR A 72 -0.39 -11.64 30.39
N ASP A 73 0.34 -11.64 31.51
CA ASP A 73 0.66 -12.88 32.22
C ASP A 73 0.61 -12.66 33.74
N ASP A 74 -0.44 -11.95 34.18
CA ASP A 74 -0.84 -11.90 35.59
C ASP A 74 -2.38 -11.95 35.64
N GLU A 75 -2.94 -13.16 35.65
CA GLU A 75 -4.18 -13.41 36.39
C GLU A 75 -3.75 -13.67 37.84
N PRO A 76 -4.33 -13.03 38.87
CA PRO A 76 -5.58 -13.57 39.42
C PRO A 76 -6.51 -12.55 40.11
N GLN A 77 -7.82 -12.71 39.92
CA GLN A 77 -8.81 -12.99 40.99
C GLN A 77 -10.22 -12.42 40.68
N PRO A 78 -11.27 -13.21 40.89
CA PRO A 78 -12.65 -12.74 40.80
C PRO A 78 -13.00 -11.89 42.03
N SER A 79 -13.48 -10.68 41.80
CA SER A 79 -14.00 -9.82 42.88
C SER A 79 -15.40 -10.31 43.27
N THR A 80 -15.50 -10.99 44.42
CA THR A 80 -16.80 -11.34 45.01
C THR A 80 -17.32 -10.14 45.80
N SER A 81 -18.27 -9.40 45.23
CA SER A 81 -19.03 -8.40 45.97
C SER A 81 -20.09 -9.10 46.83
N LYS A 82 -19.82 -9.24 48.13
CA LYS A 82 -20.82 -9.68 49.11
C LYS A 82 -21.65 -8.46 49.50
N HIS A 83 -22.86 -8.35 48.94
CA HIS A 83 -23.86 -7.47 49.51
C HIS A 83 -24.45 -8.15 50.75
N ALA A 84 -23.91 -7.79 51.92
CA ALA A 84 -24.57 -8.07 53.18
C ALA A 84 -25.86 -7.24 53.26
N GLY A 85 -26.96 -7.90 53.60
CA GLY A 85 -28.23 -7.25 53.88
C GLY A 85 -28.13 -6.33 55.08
N ILE A 86 -28.94 -5.28 55.07
CA ILE A 86 -29.34 -4.53 56.25
C ILE A 86 -30.84 -4.31 56.18
N SER A 87 -31.48 -4.59 57.31
CA SER A 87 -32.91 -4.64 57.61
C SER A 87 -33.64 -3.30 57.50
#